data_AF-A0A1X7SDN7-F1
#
_entry.id   AF-A0A1X7SDN7-F1
#
_cell.length_a   1.000
_cell.length_b   1.000
_cell.length_c   1.000
_cell.angle_alpha   90.00
_cell.angle_beta   90.00
_cell.angle_gamma   90.00
#
_symmetry.space_group_name_H-M   'P 1'
#
loop_
_entity.id
_entity.type
_entity.pdbx_description
1 polymer ?
#
loop_
_entity_poly.entity_id
_entity_poly.type
_entity_poly.pdbx_seq_one_letter_code
_entity_poly.pdbx_strand_id
1 'polypeptide(L)'
;MSKMKSLARCYFWWPGLDKAIEDLVKKCKACQENSALPPQTPVHPWEVPKTPWTRLHIDHAGPFLGHYFLILVDAHSRWLEVCIVPSTSSEATIKVLRHIFSTHGLPHQLVSDNGPSFTSQEFKKFMSLNGIRHSLTAPYHPRSNGLAERAVQTFKNAIKKMEGPLHERIARFLFSYRITPQSTTGQSPAELLMGRRLRSVLDTAHPDFTLPSQKEKTKSNAR
;
A
#
# COMPACT_ATOMS: atom_id res chain seq x y z
N MET A 1 11.41 27.52 -22.43
CA MET A 1 12.04 28.86 -22.58
C MET A 1 13.48 28.82 -23.10
N SER A 2 14.29 27.76 -22.91
CA SER A 2 15.70 27.71 -23.35
C SER A 2 15.93 27.89 -24.87
N LYS A 3 15.04 27.34 -25.73
CA LYS A 3 15.15 27.45 -27.20
C LYS A 3 15.01 28.88 -27.73
N MET A 4 14.05 29.67 -27.22
CA MET A 4 13.84 31.07 -27.66
C MET A 4 15.01 31.97 -27.27
N LYS A 5 15.57 31.79 -26.06
CA LYS A 5 16.77 32.53 -25.63
C LYS A 5 17.98 32.19 -26.50
N SER A 6 18.17 30.91 -26.80
CA SER A 6 19.30 30.46 -27.63
C SER A 6 19.23 31.02 -29.04
N LEU A 7 18.03 31.03 -29.65
CA LEU A 7 17.83 31.65 -30.97
C LEU A 7 18.08 33.16 -30.94
N ALA A 8 17.53 33.88 -29.96
CA ALA A 8 17.69 35.33 -29.88
C ALA A 8 19.15 35.76 -29.71
N ARG A 9 19.95 35.00 -28.95
CA ARG A 9 21.39 35.25 -28.77
C ARG A 9 22.22 35.05 -30.04
N CYS A 10 21.71 34.35 -31.05
CA CYS A 10 22.39 34.22 -32.34
C CYS A 10 22.31 35.50 -33.19
N TYR A 11 21.31 36.35 -32.95
CA TYR A 11 21.03 37.52 -33.79
C TYR A 11 21.19 38.85 -33.05
N PHE A 12 20.98 38.85 -31.74
CA PHE A 12 20.93 40.07 -30.96
C PHE A 12 21.70 39.93 -29.66
N TRP A 13 22.27 41.04 -29.20
CA TRP A 13 22.90 41.14 -27.90
C TRP A 13 22.63 42.51 -27.26
N TRP A 14 22.12 42.50 -26.03
CA TRP A 14 22.07 43.66 -25.13
C TRP A 14 21.91 43.21 -23.68
N PRO A 15 22.28 44.06 -22.69
CA PRO A 15 22.07 43.75 -21.28
C PRO A 15 20.59 43.53 -20.95
N GLY A 16 20.25 42.33 -20.49
CA GLY A 16 18.87 41.98 -20.11
C GLY A 16 18.00 41.37 -21.23
N LEU A 17 18.58 41.02 -22.38
CA LEU A 17 17.90 40.30 -23.47
C LEU A 17 17.06 39.11 -22.97
N ASP A 18 17.65 38.24 -22.14
CA ASP A 18 16.95 37.06 -21.63
C ASP A 18 15.74 37.42 -20.76
N LYS A 19 15.87 38.49 -19.96
CA LYS A 19 14.79 38.97 -19.08
C LYS A 19 13.64 39.55 -19.89
N ALA A 20 13.94 40.31 -20.94
CA ALA A 20 12.93 40.81 -21.87
C ALA A 20 12.16 39.67 -22.56
N ILE A 21 12.86 38.60 -22.96
CA ILE A 21 12.24 37.40 -23.55
C ILE A 21 11.36 36.68 -22.51
N GLU A 22 11.82 36.54 -21.27
CA GLU A 22 11.01 35.96 -20.19
C GLU A 22 9.74 36.76 -19.93
N ASP A 23 9.84 38.09 -19.85
CA ASP A 23 8.71 38.96 -19.58
C ASP A 23 7.70 38.96 -20.73
N LEU A 24 8.17 38.86 -21.97
CA LEU A 24 7.32 38.69 -23.15
C LEU A 24 6.54 37.37 -23.08
N VAL A 25 7.21 36.25 -22.76
CA VAL A 25 6.56 34.94 -22.66
C VAL A 25 5.61 34.86 -21.47
N LYS A 26 5.93 35.53 -20.35
CA LYS A 26 5.03 35.66 -19.18
C LYS A 26 3.73 36.38 -19.52
N LYS A 27 3.79 37.40 -20.39
CA LYS A 27 2.61 38.16 -20.85
C LYS A 27 1.84 37.45 -21.97
N CYS A 28 2.40 36.43 -22.61
CA CYS A 28 1.75 35.72 -23.69
C CYS A 28 0.75 34.68 -23.15
N LYS A 29 -0.55 34.95 -23.32
CA LYS A 29 -1.65 34.08 -22.89
C LYS A 29 -1.53 32.64 -23.42
N ALA A 30 -1.30 32.47 -24.71
CA ALA A 30 -1.16 31.16 -25.34
C ALA A 30 0.07 30.37 -24.82
N CYS A 31 1.15 31.05 -24.43
CA CYS A 31 2.33 30.41 -23.84
C CYS A 31 2.08 30.02 -22.38
N GLN A 32 1.32 30.80 -21.62
CA GLN A 32 0.96 30.47 -20.23
C GLN A 32 -0.01 29.30 -20.18
N GLU A 33 -1.04 29.29 -21.04
CA GLU A 33 -2.04 28.22 -21.13
C GLU A 33 -1.42 26.86 -21.52
N ASN A 34 -0.36 26.87 -22.32
CA ASN A 34 0.36 25.66 -22.75
C ASN A 34 1.68 25.42 -21.98
N SER A 35 1.93 26.18 -20.91
CA SER A 35 3.12 25.97 -20.10
C SER A 35 3.01 24.65 -19.33
N ALA A 36 4.13 23.92 -19.22
CA ALA A 36 4.16 22.71 -18.42
C ALA A 36 3.86 23.05 -16.95
N LEU A 37 2.98 22.27 -16.33
CA LEU A 37 2.69 22.39 -14.90
C LEU A 37 4.00 22.36 -14.09
N PRO A 38 4.11 23.15 -13.01
CA PRO A 38 5.28 23.08 -12.14
C PRO A 38 5.49 21.63 -11.67
N PRO A 39 6.76 21.22 -11.45
CA PRO A 39 7.05 19.90 -10.93
C PRO A 39 6.24 19.68 -9.66
N GLN A 40 5.52 18.56 -9.59
CA GLN A 40 4.66 18.27 -8.45
C GLN A 40 5.47 18.35 -7.15
N THR A 41 4.89 19.00 -6.15
CA THR A 41 5.46 19.15 -4.81
C THR A 41 6.02 17.80 -4.31
N PRO A 42 7.25 17.77 -3.76
CA PRO A 42 7.80 16.53 -3.21
C PRO A 42 6.85 15.98 -2.15
N VAL A 43 6.30 14.80 -2.44
CA VAL A 43 5.37 14.10 -1.56
C VAL A 43 6.12 13.75 -0.29
N HIS A 44 5.67 14.26 0.86
CA HIS A 44 6.19 13.80 2.16
C HIS A 44 5.87 12.30 2.30
N PRO A 45 6.88 11.42 2.34
CA PRO A 45 6.64 10.00 2.55
C PRO A 45 5.97 9.82 3.90
N TRP A 46 4.98 8.95 3.95
CA TRP A 46 4.44 8.47 5.22
C TRP A 46 5.59 7.93 6.09
N GLU A 47 5.69 8.39 7.33
CA GLU A 47 6.56 7.75 8.31
C GLU A 47 6.15 6.29 8.46
N VAL A 48 7.10 5.37 8.33
CA VAL A 48 6.86 3.94 8.52
C VAL A 48 6.52 3.73 9.99
N PRO A 49 5.38 3.10 10.33
CA PRO A 49 5.05 2.85 11.73
C PRO A 49 6.11 1.97 12.39
N LYS A 50 6.38 2.19 13.68
CA LYS A 50 7.39 1.43 14.44
C LYS A 50 6.93 0.02 14.84
N THR A 51 5.61 -0.20 14.88
CA THR A 51 5.01 -1.44 15.34
C THR A 51 3.99 -1.95 14.32
N PRO A 52 3.85 -3.30 14.18
CA PRO A 52 2.83 -3.90 13.33
C PRO A 52 1.43 -3.41 13.68
N TRP A 53 0.54 -3.45 12.69
CA TRP A 53 -0.90 -3.18 12.87
C TRP A 53 -1.25 -1.76 13.33
N THR A 54 -0.32 -0.82 13.25
CA THR A 54 -0.56 0.59 13.63
C THR A 54 -1.29 1.36 12.53
N ARG A 55 -0.82 1.24 11.29
CA ARG A 55 -1.41 1.89 10.12
C ARG A 55 -1.72 0.84 9.07
N LEU A 56 -3.01 0.74 8.74
CA LEU A 56 -3.49 -0.13 7.68
C LEU A 56 -3.86 0.73 6.47
N HIS A 57 -3.55 0.23 5.28
CA HIS A 57 -4.00 0.78 4.01
C HIS A 57 -5.06 -0.14 3.43
N ILE A 58 -6.16 0.42 2.96
CA ILE A 58 -7.29 -0.35 2.41
C ILE A 58 -7.67 0.18 1.03
N ASP A 59 -8.07 -0.74 0.16
CA ASP A 59 -8.52 -0.45 -1.20
C ASP A 59 -9.52 -1.50 -1.70
N HIS A 60 -10.41 -1.10 -2.59
CA HIS A 60 -11.32 -1.99 -3.30
C HIS A 60 -10.73 -2.34 -4.67
N ALA A 61 -10.73 -3.63 -5.01
CA ALA A 61 -10.30 -4.10 -6.31
C ALA A 61 -11.46 -4.81 -7.01
N GLY A 62 -11.87 -4.31 -8.17
CA GLY A 62 -12.82 -5.05 -9.01
C GLY A 62 -13.60 -4.16 -9.97
N PRO A 63 -14.47 -4.77 -10.80
CA PRO A 63 -14.67 -6.21 -10.91
C PRO A 63 -13.43 -6.91 -11.53
N PHE A 64 -12.99 -8.02 -10.94
CA PHE A 64 -11.89 -8.84 -11.44
C PHE A 64 -12.26 -10.32 -11.32
N LEU A 65 -12.17 -11.09 -12.42
CA LEU A 65 -12.69 -12.46 -12.49
C LEU A 65 -14.17 -12.58 -12.05
N GLY A 66 -15.00 -11.55 -12.29
CA GLY A 66 -16.41 -11.53 -11.88
C GLY A 66 -16.66 -11.21 -10.40
N HIS A 67 -15.61 -10.88 -9.63
CA HIS A 67 -15.71 -10.61 -8.20
C HIS A 67 -15.14 -9.24 -7.82
N TYR A 68 -15.62 -8.71 -6.69
CA TYR A 68 -14.99 -7.59 -6.01
C TYR A 68 -14.16 -8.10 -4.83
N PHE A 69 -13.05 -7.43 -4.56
CA PHE A 69 -12.15 -7.77 -3.48
C PHE A 69 -11.93 -6.53 -2.59
N LEU A 70 -11.86 -6.76 -1.29
CA LEU A 70 -11.35 -5.81 -0.33
C LEU A 70 -9.92 -6.22 0.00
N ILE A 71 -8.99 -5.29 -0.21
CA ILE A 71 -7.56 -5.51 0.03
C ILE A 71 -7.13 -4.61 1.17
N LEU A 72 -6.51 -5.21 2.18
CA LEU A 72 -5.99 -4.50 3.35
C LEU A 72 -4.52 -4.88 3.56
N VAL A 73 -3.68 -3.88 3.80
CA VAL A 73 -2.23 -4.03 3.94
C VAL A 73 -1.73 -3.31 5.17
N ASP A 74 -0.97 -4.00 6.02
CA ASP A 74 -0.24 -3.37 7.12
C ASP A 74 0.99 -2.61 6.61
N ALA A 75 1.15 -1.35 7.02
CA ALA A 75 2.24 -0.50 6.58
C ALA A 75 3.61 -0.94 7.10
N HIS A 76 3.66 -1.59 8.28
CA HIS A 76 4.90 -2.04 8.91
C HIS A 76 5.31 -3.43 8.43
N SER A 77 4.49 -4.46 8.71
CA SER A 77 4.80 -5.86 8.37
C SER A 77 4.62 -6.20 6.90
N ARG A 78 3.94 -5.35 6.13
CA ARG A 78 3.43 -5.68 4.78
C ARG A 78 2.44 -6.84 4.79
N TRP A 79 1.83 -7.16 5.94
CA TRP A 79 0.80 -8.20 6.01
C TRP A 79 -0.37 -7.85 5.10
N LEU A 80 -0.75 -8.81 4.25
CA LEU A 80 -1.79 -8.65 3.24
C LEU A 80 -3.01 -9.50 3.60
N GLU A 81 -4.17 -8.87 3.65
CA GLU A 81 -5.48 -9.51 3.69
C GLU A 81 -6.21 -9.25 2.37
N VAL A 82 -6.83 -10.30 1.83
CA VAL A 82 -7.65 -10.24 0.62
C VAL A 82 -8.95 -10.99 0.87
N CYS A 83 -10.07 -10.28 0.77
CA CYS A 83 -11.39 -10.84 1.00
C CYS A 83 -12.28 -10.61 -0.22
N ILE A 84 -12.99 -11.65 -0.68
CA ILE A 84 -14.03 -11.51 -1.69
C ILE A 84 -15.23 -10.80 -1.03
N VAL A 85 -15.72 -9.75 -1.67
CA VAL A 85 -16.91 -9.01 -1.23
C VAL A 85 -18.01 -9.07 -2.30
N PRO A 86 -19.29 -9.17 -1.90
CA PRO A 86 -20.40 -9.19 -2.85
C PRO A 86 -20.59 -7.84 -3.56
N SER A 87 -20.17 -6.74 -2.91
CA SER A 87 -20.26 -5.39 -3.44
C SER A 87 -19.23 -4.48 -2.77
N THR A 88 -19.01 -3.30 -3.34
CA THR A 88 -18.21 -2.21 -2.76
C THR A 88 -19.05 -1.36 -1.80
N SER A 89 -20.10 -1.90 -1.17
CA SER A 89 -20.89 -1.12 -0.20
C SER A 89 -20.14 -0.92 1.13
N SER A 90 -20.52 0.12 1.86
CA SER A 90 -19.96 0.38 3.19
C SER A 90 -20.29 -0.75 4.17
N GLU A 91 -21.53 -1.24 4.15
CA GLU A 91 -22.00 -2.35 4.98
C GLU A 91 -21.17 -3.63 4.74
N ALA A 92 -20.98 -4.03 3.48
CA ALA A 92 -20.18 -5.21 3.13
C ALA A 92 -18.72 -5.05 3.59
N THR A 93 -18.17 -3.85 3.43
CA THR A 93 -16.81 -3.51 3.86
C THR A 93 -16.67 -3.59 5.39
N ILE A 94 -17.60 -3.00 6.14
CA ILE A 94 -17.62 -3.03 7.62
C ILE A 94 -17.73 -4.47 8.13
N LYS A 95 -18.59 -5.30 7.51
CA LYS A 95 -18.73 -6.71 7.89
C LYS A 95 -17.39 -7.45 7.78
N VAL A 96 -16.67 -7.28 6.67
CA VAL A 96 -15.34 -7.89 6.50
C VAL A 96 -14.33 -7.32 7.49
N LEU A 97 -14.32 -6.01 7.71
CA LEU A 97 -13.41 -5.39 8.67
C LEU A 97 -13.61 -5.91 10.10
N ARG A 98 -14.85 -6.17 10.52
CA ARG A 98 -15.12 -6.79 11.83
C ARG A 98 -14.44 -8.15 11.98
N HIS A 99 -14.44 -8.99 10.94
CA HIS A 99 -13.76 -10.29 10.95
C HIS A 99 -12.22 -10.16 10.97
N ILE A 100 -11.67 -9.19 10.25
CA ILE A 100 -10.22 -8.93 10.24
C ILE A 100 -9.80 -8.41 11.63
N PHE A 101 -10.52 -7.44 12.17
CA PHE A 101 -10.23 -6.83 13.47
C PHE A 101 -10.44 -7.80 14.64
N SER A 102 -11.34 -8.78 14.54
CA SER A 102 -11.46 -9.82 15.57
C SER A 102 -10.24 -10.75 15.64
N THR A 103 -9.46 -10.83 14.56
CA THR A 103 -8.28 -11.71 14.48
C THR A 103 -7.01 -10.99 14.93
N HIS A 104 -6.82 -9.75 14.50
CA HIS A 104 -5.56 -9.00 14.68
C HIS A 104 -5.67 -7.83 15.67
N GLY A 105 -6.88 -7.45 16.06
CA GLY A 105 -7.16 -6.25 16.84
C GLY A 105 -7.49 -5.02 15.99
N LEU A 106 -7.77 -3.90 16.67
CA LEU A 106 -8.08 -2.62 16.04
C LEU A 106 -6.78 -1.84 15.74
N PRO A 107 -6.63 -1.27 14.54
CA PRO A 107 -5.50 -0.41 14.22
C PRO A 107 -5.67 1.00 14.81
N HIS A 108 -4.57 1.74 14.93
CA HIS A 108 -4.62 3.16 15.30
C HIS A 108 -5.12 4.04 14.14
N GLN A 109 -4.73 3.70 12.91
CA GLN A 109 -5.04 4.47 11.72
C GLN A 109 -5.41 3.56 10.55
N LEU A 110 -6.47 3.93 9.83
CA LEU A 110 -6.86 3.31 8.56
C LEU A 110 -6.78 4.36 7.45
N VAL A 111 -6.05 4.07 6.38
CA VAL A 111 -5.87 4.94 5.22
C VAL A 111 -6.61 4.33 4.03
N SER A 112 -7.48 5.11 3.38
CA SER A 112 -8.22 4.70 2.18
C SER A 112 -8.26 5.79 1.13
N ASP A 113 -8.70 5.45 -0.07
CA ASP A 113 -9.10 6.44 -1.07
C ASP A 113 -10.43 7.13 -0.70
N ASN A 114 -10.89 8.04 -1.58
CA ASN A 114 -12.18 8.71 -1.43
C ASN A 114 -13.36 7.88 -1.96
N GLY A 115 -13.24 6.56 -1.98
CA GLY A 115 -14.32 5.67 -2.39
C GLY A 115 -15.61 5.92 -1.61
N PRO A 116 -16.80 5.79 -2.24
CA PRO A 116 -18.10 5.94 -1.56
C PRO A 116 -18.26 4.99 -0.36
N SER A 117 -17.62 3.82 -0.44
CA SER A 117 -17.56 2.79 0.60
C SER A 117 -16.88 3.25 1.90
N PHE A 118 -15.89 4.14 1.78
CA PHE A 118 -15.09 4.62 2.91
C PHE A 118 -15.54 6.00 3.39
N THR A 119 -16.24 6.77 2.55
CA THR A 119 -16.65 8.15 2.87
C THR A 119 -18.07 8.26 3.45
N SER A 120 -18.82 7.15 3.48
CA SER A 120 -20.19 7.11 4.01
C SER A 120 -20.26 7.45 5.51
N GLN A 121 -21.44 7.91 5.94
CA GLN A 121 -21.70 8.21 7.35
C GLN A 121 -21.59 6.95 8.24
N GLU A 122 -22.05 5.81 7.73
CA GLU A 122 -21.98 4.52 8.42
C GLU A 122 -20.52 4.12 8.68
N PHE A 123 -19.65 4.23 7.67
CA PHE A 123 -18.24 3.92 7.80
C PHE A 123 -17.53 4.86 8.79
N LYS A 124 -17.80 6.17 8.69
CA LYS A 124 -17.28 7.17 9.64
C LYS A 124 -17.71 6.88 11.08
N LYS A 125 -18.97 6.51 11.29
CA LYS A 125 -19.49 6.11 12.60
C LYS A 125 -18.79 4.86 13.11
N PHE A 126 -18.61 3.84 12.27
CA PHE A 126 -17.89 2.62 12.62
C PHE A 126 -16.43 2.89 13.03
N MET A 127 -15.71 3.74 12.28
CA MET A 127 -14.33 4.13 12.64
C MET A 127 -14.28 4.86 13.97
N SER A 128 -15.15 5.85 14.18
CA SER A 128 -15.23 6.65 15.40
C SER A 128 -15.55 5.79 16.65
N LEU A 129 -16.55 4.90 16.54
CA LEU A 129 -16.94 4.01 17.64
C LEU A 129 -15.80 3.06 18.08
N ASN A 130 -14.92 2.69 17.16
CA ASN A 130 -13.77 1.82 17.45
C ASN A 130 -12.50 2.62 17.77
N GLY A 131 -12.56 3.95 17.85
CA GLY A 131 -11.39 4.80 18.11
C GLY A 131 -10.34 4.77 16.99
N ILE A 132 -10.72 4.37 15.77
CA ILE A 132 -9.80 4.27 14.63
C ILE A 132 -9.74 5.62 13.91
N ARG A 133 -8.54 6.18 13.75
CA ARG A 133 -8.34 7.38 12.93
C ARG A 133 -8.42 7.02 11.44
N HIS A 134 -9.52 7.39 10.79
CA HIS A 134 -9.66 7.25 9.35
C HIS A 134 -9.02 8.43 8.61
N SER A 135 -8.15 8.15 7.64
CA SER A 135 -7.45 9.16 6.83
C SER A 135 -7.69 8.91 5.35
N LEU A 136 -8.26 9.90 4.69
CA LEU A 136 -8.56 9.84 3.26
C LEU A 136 -7.37 10.38 2.45
N THR A 137 -7.03 9.70 1.37
CA THR A 137 -6.01 10.21 0.44
C THR A 137 -6.60 11.25 -0.48
N ALA A 138 -5.91 12.37 -0.69
CA ALA A 138 -6.39 13.40 -1.60
C ALA A 138 -6.50 12.86 -3.05
N PRO A 139 -7.51 13.26 -3.83
CA PRO A 139 -7.75 12.77 -5.20
C PRO A 139 -6.55 12.96 -6.15
N TYR A 140 -5.70 13.96 -5.89
CA TYR A 140 -4.52 14.29 -6.70
C TYR A 140 -3.20 13.76 -6.12
N HIS A 141 -3.27 12.96 -5.05
CA HIS A 141 -2.10 12.33 -4.42
C HIS A 141 -2.24 10.80 -4.38
N PRO A 142 -2.30 10.12 -5.54
CA PRO A 142 -2.41 8.65 -5.63
C PRO A 142 -1.28 7.92 -4.87
N ARG A 143 -0.12 8.57 -4.72
CA ARG A 143 1.01 8.03 -3.93
C ARG A 143 0.68 7.84 -2.44
N SER A 144 -0.35 8.48 -1.89
CA SER A 144 -0.72 8.38 -0.48
C SER A 144 -1.35 7.02 -0.11
N ASN A 145 -2.03 6.33 -1.05
CA ASN A 145 -2.53 4.96 -0.86
C ASN A 145 -1.75 3.93 -1.68
N GLY A 146 -0.59 4.32 -2.21
CA GLY A 146 0.19 3.50 -3.14
C GLY A 146 0.68 2.17 -2.58
N LEU A 147 0.53 1.90 -1.27
CA LEU A 147 0.77 0.59 -0.69
C LEU A 147 -0.36 -0.40 -1.02
N ALA A 148 -1.62 0.01 -0.82
CA ALA A 148 -2.76 -0.82 -1.16
C ALA A 148 -2.88 -1.01 -2.67
N GLU A 149 -2.68 0.04 -3.46
CA GLU A 149 -2.68 -0.05 -4.94
C GLU A 149 -1.63 -1.06 -5.45
N ARG A 150 -0.41 -1.01 -4.92
CA ARG A 150 0.65 -1.98 -5.25
C ARG A 150 0.28 -3.40 -4.83
N ALA A 151 -0.35 -3.57 -3.68
CA ALA A 151 -0.84 -4.88 -3.25
C ALA A 151 -1.96 -5.41 -4.15
N VAL A 152 -2.87 -4.54 -4.62
CA VAL A 152 -3.90 -4.90 -5.60
C VAL A 152 -3.27 -5.41 -6.89
N GLN A 153 -2.25 -4.71 -7.40
CA GLN A 153 -1.54 -5.12 -8.60
C GLN A 153 -0.81 -6.46 -8.40
N THR A 154 -0.14 -6.62 -7.26
CA THR A 154 0.58 -7.86 -6.89
C THR A 154 -0.38 -9.04 -6.83
N PHE A 155 -1.53 -8.87 -6.18
CA PHE A 155 -2.59 -9.86 -6.08
C PHE A 155 -3.14 -10.24 -7.46
N LYS A 156 -3.56 -9.27 -8.27
CA LYS A 156 -4.12 -9.53 -9.60
C LYS A 156 -3.12 -10.28 -10.49
N ASN A 157 -1.85 -9.88 -10.48
CA ASN A 157 -0.82 -10.51 -11.29
C ASN A 157 -0.53 -11.95 -10.86
N ALA A 158 -0.52 -12.23 -9.55
CA ALA A 158 -0.29 -13.57 -9.03
C ALA A 158 -1.48 -14.48 -9.32
N ILE A 159 -2.70 -14.04 -9.02
CA ILE A 159 -3.90 -14.84 -9.23
C ILE A 159 -4.04 -15.23 -10.69
N LYS A 160 -3.88 -14.29 -11.65
CA LYS A 160 -3.97 -14.60 -13.11
C LYS A 160 -3.14 -15.81 -13.55
N LYS A 161 -2.00 -16.06 -12.91
CA LYS A 161 -1.07 -17.13 -13.28
C LYS A 161 -1.35 -18.47 -12.59
N MET A 162 -2.20 -18.47 -11.56
CA MET A 162 -2.55 -19.67 -10.81
C MET A 162 -3.79 -20.33 -11.40
N GLU A 163 -3.82 -21.66 -11.39
CA GLU A 163 -4.95 -22.47 -11.81
C GLU A 163 -5.79 -22.95 -10.60
N GLY A 164 -7.01 -23.43 -10.87
CA GLY A 164 -7.92 -23.97 -9.86
C GLY A 164 -8.98 -22.98 -9.34
N PRO A 165 -9.78 -23.40 -8.34
CA PRO A 165 -10.82 -22.57 -7.75
C PRO A 165 -10.27 -21.28 -7.14
N LEU A 166 -11.04 -20.18 -7.26
CA LEU A 166 -10.57 -18.85 -6.84
C LEU A 166 -10.20 -18.79 -5.35
N HIS A 167 -10.99 -19.41 -4.48
CA HIS A 167 -10.74 -19.42 -3.04
C HIS A 167 -9.41 -20.12 -2.68
N GLU A 168 -9.11 -21.25 -3.34
CA GLU A 168 -7.84 -21.96 -3.16
C GLU A 168 -6.65 -21.14 -3.68
N ARG A 169 -6.82 -20.48 -4.84
CA ARG A 169 -5.79 -19.59 -5.40
C ARG A 169 -5.47 -18.45 -4.44
N ILE A 170 -6.48 -17.83 -3.84
CA ILE A 170 -6.28 -16.76 -2.84
C ILE A 170 -5.56 -17.31 -1.60
N ALA A 171 -6.00 -18.44 -1.06
CA ALA A 171 -5.37 -19.04 0.12
C ALA A 171 -3.89 -19.39 -0.13
N ARG A 172 -3.59 -20.04 -1.26
CA ARG A 172 -2.21 -20.37 -1.68
C ARG A 172 -1.38 -19.11 -1.89
N PHE A 173 -1.91 -18.11 -2.57
CA PHE A 173 -1.24 -16.83 -2.79
C PHE A 173 -0.90 -16.14 -1.47
N LEU A 174 -1.89 -15.99 -0.57
CA LEU A 174 -1.70 -15.33 0.72
C LEU A 174 -0.67 -16.07 1.56
N PHE A 175 -0.74 -17.40 1.63
CA PHE A 175 0.24 -18.20 2.37
C PHE A 175 1.67 -17.98 1.83
N SER A 176 1.88 -18.15 0.53
CA SER A 176 3.19 -17.92 -0.09
C SER A 176 3.69 -16.48 0.10
N TYR A 177 2.81 -15.49 -0.03
CA TYR A 177 3.16 -14.09 0.17
C TYR A 177 3.60 -13.80 1.62
N ARG A 178 2.90 -14.35 2.60
CA ARG A 178 3.15 -14.12 4.04
C ARG A 178 4.44 -14.77 4.54
N ILE A 179 4.92 -15.83 3.90
CA ILE A 179 6.19 -16.50 4.25
C ILE A 179 7.39 -16.02 3.43
N THR A 180 7.16 -15.30 2.31
CA THR A 180 8.24 -14.82 1.45
C THR A 180 8.81 -13.50 2.00
N PRO A 181 10.14 -13.40 2.22
CA PRO A 181 10.78 -12.15 2.61
C PRO A 181 10.53 -11.03 1.60
N GLN A 182 10.13 -9.85 2.08
CA GLN A 182 9.93 -8.68 1.22
C GLN A 182 11.24 -7.93 1.02
N SER A 183 11.53 -7.49 -0.19
CA SER A 183 12.76 -6.73 -0.50
C SER A 183 12.89 -5.44 0.32
N THR A 184 11.76 -4.84 0.71
CA THR A 184 11.74 -3.59 1.50
C THR A 184 12.06 -3.77 2.98
N THR A 185 11.78 -4.94 3.56
CA THR A 185 11.94 -5.20 5.01
C THR A 185 13.00 -6.25 5.31
N GLY A 186 13.43 -7.05 4.33
CA GLY A 186 14.34 -8.18 4.52
C GLY A 186 13.75 -9.36 5.28
N GLN A 187 12.53 -9.24 5.80
CA GLN A 187 11.82 -10.26 6.59
C GLN A 187 10.45 -10.55 5.97
N SER A 188 9.90 -11.73 6.25
CA SER A 188 8.56 -12.09 5.78
C SER A 188 7.47 -11.36 6.58
N PRO A 189 6.30 -11.10 5.97
CA PRO A 189 5.19 -10.48 6.70
C PRO A 189 4.77 -11.24 7.96
N ALA A 190 4.83 -12.57 7.93
CA ALA A 190 4.51 -13.39 9.09
C ALA A 190 5.52 -13.24 10.22
N GLU A 191 6.82 -13.15 9.93
CA GLU A 191 7.83 -12.90 10.97
C GLU A 191 7.62 -11.54 11.64
N LEU A 192 7.31 -10.51 10.84
CA LEU A 192 7.12 -9.14 11.35
C LEU A 192 5.83 -8.98 12.16
N LEU A 193 4.73 -9.60 11.73
CA LEU A 193 3.44 -9.47 12.41
C LEU A 193 3.30 -10.46 13.58
N MET A 194 3.68 -11.73 13.38
CA MET A 194 3.44 -12.82 14.34
C MET A 194 4.66 -13.15 15.21
N GLY A 195 5.83 -12.57 14.92
CA GLY A 195 7.07 -12.85 15.65
C GLY A 195 7.63 -14.26 15.43
N ARG A 196 7.12 -15.01 14.43
CA ARG A 196 7.56 -16.37 14.12
C ARG A 196 7.50 -16.67 12.63
N ARG A 197 8.34 -17.60 12.17
CA ARG A 197 8.17 -18.21 10.84
C ARG A 197 6.99 -19.16 10.82
N LEU A 198 6.22 -19.13 9.73
CA LEU A 198 5.22 -20.15 9.47
C LEU A 198 5.89 -21.34 8.80
N ARG A 199 5.54 -22.54 9.25
CA ARG A 199 6.03 -23.78 8.67
C ARG A 199 5.36 -24.03 7.32
N SER A 200 6.18 -24.36 6.33
CA SER A 200 5.83 -24.66 4.95
C SER A 200 6.37 -26.04 4.56
N VAL A 201 5.97 -26.53 3.39
CA VAL A 201 6.50 -27.79 2.84
C VAL A 201 8.00 -27.68 2.52
N LEU A 202 8.51 -26.48 2.21
CA LEU A 202 9.95 -26.32 1.95
C LEU A 202 10.79 -26.56 3.22
N ASP A 203 10.23 -26.31 4.40
CA ASP A 203 10.90 -26.60 5.67
C ASP A 203 11.05 -28.11 5.92
N THR A 204 10.28 -28.97 5.24
CA THR A 204 10.48 -30.43 5.33
C THR A 204 11.65 -30.92 4.47
N ALA A 205 12.13 -30.12 3.52
CA ALA A 205 13.28 -30.46 2.69
C ALA A 205 14.63 -30.17 3.37
N HIS A 206 14.62 -29.41 4.47
CA HIS A 206 15.84 -28.99 5.16
C HIS A 206 15.95 -29.70 6.54
N PRO A 207 16.98 -30.53 6.76
CA PRO A 207 17.07 -31.41 7.94
C PRO A 207 17.13 -30.68 9.29
N ASP A 208 17.58 -29.41 9.32
CA ASP A 208 17.61 -28.64 10.57
C ASP A 208 16.26 -28.03 11.00
N PHE A 209 15.22 -28.09 10.16
CA PHE A 209 13.87 -27.58 10.50
C PHE A 209 12.91 -28.69 10.96
N THR A 210 13.39 -29.94 11.01
CA THR A 210 12.69 -31.06 11.63
C THR A 210 12.79 -30.96 13.16
N LEU A 211 11.81 -30.27 13.75
CA LEU A 211 11.53 -30.10 15.18
C LEU A 211 12.59 -29.28 15.94
N PRO A 212 12.17 -28.46 16.93
CA PRO A 212 13.11 -27.94 17.91
C PRO A 212 13.70 -29.14 18.64
N SER A 213 14.99 -29.42 18.39
CA SER A 213 15.81 -30.20 19.31
C SER A 213 15.52 -29.67 20.71
N GLN A 214 14.99 -30.52 21.58
CA GLN A 214 15.00 -30.27 23.01
C GLN A 214 16.48 -30.18 23.42
N LYS A 215 17.11 -29.02 23.22
CA LYS A 215 18.36 -28.68 23.88
C LYS A 215 17.98 -28.42 25.33
N GLU A 216 17.95 -29.52 26.07
CA GLU A 216 18.23 -29.67 27.49
C GLU A 216 18.29 -28.34 28.25
N LYS A 217 17.20 -28.00 28.94
CA LYS A 217 17.30 -27.25 30.19
C LYS A 217 17.95 -28.17 31.24
N THR A 218 19.23 -28.44 31.08
CA THR A 218 20.05 -29.09 32.10
C THR A 218 21.31 -28.26 32.29
N LYS A 219 21.16 -27.14 33.00
CA LYS A 219 22.21 -26.49 33.79
C LYS A 219 21.64 -25.25 34.52
N SER A 220 21.24 -25.47 35.76
CA SER A 220 21.42 -24.60 36.94
C SER A 220 20.29 -24.80 37.95
N ASN A 221 20.26 -25.99 38.55
CA ASN A 221 19.85 -26.15 39.93
C ASN A 221 20.76 -27.22 40.53
N ALA A 222 22.00 -26.80 40.81
CA ALA A 222 22.92 -27.52 41.67
C ALA A 222 23.50 -26.48 42.63
N ARG A 223 23.07 -26.62 43.90
CA ARG A 223 23.70 -26.23 45.16
C ARG A 223 24.59 -24.98 45.19
#